data_AF-A0A6P0Y1N4-F1
#
_entry.id   AF-A0A6P0Y1N4-F1
#
_cell.length_a   1.000
_cell.length_b   1.000
_cell.length_c   1.000
_cell.angle_alpha   90.00
_cell.angle_beta   90.00
_cell.angle_gamma   90.00
#
_symmetry.space_group_name_H-M   'P 1'
#
loop_
_entity.id
_entity.type
_entity.pdbx_description
1 polymer ?
#
loop_
_entity_poly.entity_id
_entity_poly.type
_entity_poly.pdbx_seq_one_letter_code
_entity_poly.pdbx_strand_id
1 'polypeptide(L)'
;MDLLRIWPLTLIVFALGASIGSFLNVVIYRIPSKLSILLPPSHCPRCQSKLKPWENIPIFAWLWLCGRCGHCHSPISIRYPLVEVIT
;
A
#
# COMPACT_ATOMS: atom_id res chain seq x y z
N MET A 1 -10.92 -29.65 -31.84
CA MET A 1 -9.68 -29.90 -31.08
C MET A 1 -8.97 -28.59 -30.75
N ASP A 2 -9.60 -27.45 -31.05
CA ASP A 2 -9.03 -26.12 -30.93
C ASP A 2 -9.42 -25.46 -29.60
N LEU A 3 -10.65 -25.69 -29.09
CA LEU A 3 -11.08 -25.11 -27.81
C LEU A 3 -10.13 -25.46 -26.65
N LEU A 4 -9.72 -26.71 -26.48
CA LEU A 4 -8.83 -27.11 -25.37
C LEU A 4 -7.45 -26.40 -25.42
N ARG A 5 -7.03 -25.93 -26.61
CA ARG A 5 -5.76 -25.23 -26.84
C ARG A 5 -5.88 -23.71 -26.72
N ILE A 6 -7.05 -23.14 -27.07
CA ILE A 6 -7.28 -21.69 -27.06
C ILE A 6 -7.55 -21.19 -25.63
N TRP A 7 -8.27 -21.95 -24.81
CA TRP A 7 -8.63 -21.60 -23.43
C TRP A 7 -7.45 -21.24 -22.51
N PRO A 8 -6.36 -22.02 -22.44
CA PRO A 8 -5.22 -21.63 -21.59
C PRO A 8 -4.52 -20.37 -22.10
N LEU A 9 -4.45 -20.18 -23.43
CA LEU A 9 -3.84 -19.00 -24.03
C LEU A 9 -4.67 -17.73 -23.73
N THR A 10 -6.00 -17.80 -23.86
CA THR A 10 -6.88 -16.68 -23.53
C THR A 10 -6.86 -16.33 -22.05
N LEU A 11 -6.77 -17.34 -21.16
CA LEU A 11 -6.62 -17.11 -19.72
C LEU A 11 -5.34 -16.36 -19.38
N ILE A 12 -4.21 -16.72 -20.02
CA ILE A 12 -2.93 -16.05 -19.82
C ILE A 12 -2.98 -14.60 -20.33
N VAL A 13 -3.53 -14.38 -21.53
CA VAL A 13 -3.67 -13.04 -22.11
C VAL A 13 -4.58 -12.18 -21.24
N PHE A 14 -5.68 -12.74 -20.71
CA PHE A 14 -6.58 -12.04 -19.81
C PHE A 14 -5.92 -11.69 -18.49
N ALA A 15 -5.20 -12.64 -17.86
CA ALA A 15 -4.50 -12.40 -16.60
C ALA A 15 -3.39 -11.33 -16.75
N LEU A 16 -2.64 -11.36 -17.85
CA LEU A 16 -1.65 -10.32 -18.17
C LEU A 16 -2.33 -8.98 -18.41
N GLY A 17 -3.40 -8.94 -19.20
CA GLY A 17 -4.17 -7.73 -19.47
C GLY A 17 -4.75 -7.11 -18.18
N ALA A 18 -5.31 -7.93 -17.30
CA ALA A 18 -5.82 -7.50 -16.00
C ALA A 18 -4.70 -6.97 -15.09
N SER A 19 -3.55 -7.65 -15.05
CA SER A 19 -2.40 -7.22 -14.26
C SER A 19 -1.84 -5.88 -14.75
N ILE A 20 -1.69 -5.73 -16.07
CA ILE A 20 -1.21 -4.49 -16.71
C ILE A 20 -2.21 -3.36 -16.48
N GLY A 21 -3.52 -3.61 -16.67
CA GLY A 21 -4.57 -2.62 -16.44
C GLY A 21 -4.60 -2.13 -14.99
N SER A 22 -4.49 -3.05 -14.03
CA SER A 22 -4.41 -2.72 -12.61
C SER A 22 -3.19 -1.86 -12.29
N PHE A 23 -2.03 -2.17 -12.87
CA PHE A 23 -0.82 -1.38 -12.67
C PHE A 23 -0.93 0.03 -13.28
N LEU A 24 -1.44 0.13 -14.51
CA LEU A 24 -1.65 1.42 -15.18
C LEU A 24 -2.62 2.31 -14.40
N ASN A 25 -3.64 1.73 -13.76
CA ASN A 25 -4.56 2.49 -12.92
C ASN A 25 -3.84 3.17 -11.74
N VAL A 26 -2.90 2.48 -11.09
CA VAL A 26 -2.04 3.06 -10.03
C VAL A 26 -1.14 4.16 -10.59
N VAL A 27 -0.57 3.95 -11.77
CA VAL A 27 0.33 4.91 -12.44
C VAL A 27 -0.40 6.20 -12.80
N ILE A 28 -1.58 6.11 -13.41
CA ILE A 28 -2.43 7.25 -13.80
C ILE A 28 -2.81 8.08 -12.58
N TYR A 29 -3.08 7.45 -11.44
CA TYR A 29 -3.40 8.16 -10.20
C TYR A 29 -2.17 8.87 -9.59
N ARG A 30 -1.00 8.22 -9.60
CA ARG A 30 0.19 8.71 -8.89
C ARG A 30 1.05 9.73 -9.67
N ILE A 31 1.15 9.60 -11.00
CA ILE A 31 1.96 10.51 -11.85
C ILE A 31 1.52 11.98 -11.77
N PRO A 32 0.24 12.35 -12.00
CA PRO A 32 -0.19 13.75 -11.97
C PRO A 32 -0.10 14.35 -10.57
N SER A 33 -0.22 13.51 -9.54
CA SER A 33 -0.10 13.90 -8.13
C SER A 33 1.36 14.06 -7.65
N LYS A 34 2.36 13.78 -8.51
CA LYS A 34 3.80 13.72 -8.14
C LYS A 34 4.09 12.88 -6.90
N LEU A 35 3.24 11.88 -6.63
CA LEU A 35 3.38 10.99 -5.50
C LEU A 35 4.30 9.83 -5.89
N SER A 36 5.29 9.53 -5.06
CA SER A 36 6.19 8.43 -5.39
C SER A 36 5.46 7.09 -5.30
N ILE A 37 5.70 6.20 -6.27
CA ILE A 37 5.01 4.89 -6.36
C ILE A 37 5.52 3.93 -5.27
N LEU A 38 6.75 4.13 -4.82
CA LEU A 38 7.47 3.31 -3.85
C LEU A 38 7.87 4.08 -2.57
N LEU A 39 7.60 5.39 -2.51
CA LEU A 39 8.06 6.29 -1.45
C LEU A 39 6.98 7.33 -1.08
N PRO A 40 7.00 7.82 0.17
CA PRO A 40 7.97 7.52 1.19
C PRO A 40 7.65 6.19 1.92
N PRO A 41 8.65 5.51 2.53
CA PRO A 41 8.35 4.67 3.68
C PRO A 41 7.50 5.46 4.67
N SER A 42 6.70 4.81 5.49
CA SER A 42 6.08 5.50 6.61
C SER A 42 7.19 6.16 7.44
N HIS A 43 7.08 7.47 7.60
CA HIS A 43 7.94 8.25 8.48
C HIS A 43 7.07 8.94 9.50
N CYS A 44 7.60 9.13 10.70
CA CYS A 44 6.90 9.90 11.70
C CYS A 44 6.78 11.35 11.21
N PRO A 45 5.58 11.96 11.20
CA PRO A 45 5.40 13.34 10.72
C PRO A 45 6.13 14.38 11.60
N ARG A 46 6.57 14.00 12.80
CA ARG A 46 7.21 14.91 13.76
C ARG A 46 8.73 14.77 13.82
N CYS A 47 9.26 13.55 13.85
CA CYS A 47 10.72 13.32 13.94
C CYS A 47 11.35 12.83 12.63
N GLN A 48 10.56 12.58 11.58
CA GLN A 48 11.02 12.05 10.29
C GLN A 48 11.87 10.78 10.39
N SER A 49 11.81 10.06 11.51
CA SER A 49 12.48 8.77 11.63
C SER A 49 11.77 7.78 10.71
N LYS A 50 12.55 6.99 9.97
CA LYS A 50 12.04 5.84 9.22
C LYS A 50 11.34 4.90 10.20
N LEU A 51 10.08 4.57 9.92
CA LEU A 51 9.40 3.48 10.63
C LEU A 51 9.97 2.16 10.13
N LYS A 52 10.21 1.25 11.06
CA LYS A 52 10.58 -0.13 10.75
C LYS A 52 9.38 -0.84 10.10
N PRO A 53 9.59 -1.93 9.33
CA PRO A 53 8.51 -2.61 8.62
C PRO A 53 7.36 -3.08 9.53
N TRP A 54 7.65 -3.47 10.77
CA TRP A 54 6.64 -3.84 11.77
C TRP A 54 5.92 -2.65 12.40
N GLU A 55 6.52 -1.45 12.37
CA GLU A 55 5.84 -0.20 12.74
C GLU A 55 4.94 0.31 11.59
N ASN A 56 5.09 -0.27 10.39
CA ASN A 56 4.30 0.04 9.21
C ASN A 56 2.98 -0.76 9.13
N ILE A 57 2.67 -1.60 10.12
CA ILE A 57 1.37 -2.29 10.25
C ILE A 57 0.51 -1.42 11.18
N PRO A 58 -0.30 -0.48 10.66
CA PRO A 58 -0.82 0.65 11.44
C PRO A 58 -1.64 0.21 12.66
N ILE A 59 -2.50 -0.80 12.54
CA ILE A 59 -3.30 -1.30 13.67
C ILE A 59 -2.42 -1.96 14.75
N PHE A 60 -1.54 -2.89 14.37
CA PHE A 60 -0.66 -3.60 15.31
C PHE A 60 0.36 -2.67 15.95
N ALA A 61 0.99 -1.80 15.15
CA ALA A 61 1.95 -0.82 15.62
C ALA A 61 1.29 0.21 16.53
N TRP A 62 0.08 0.67 16.23
CA TRP A 62 -0.65 1.64 17.05
C TRP A 62 -1.03 1.05 18.42
N LEU A 63 -1.48 -0.21 18.45
CA LEU A 63 -1.76 -0.92 19.72
C LEU A 63 -0.47 -1.14 20.52
N TRP A 64 0.61 -1.60 19.87
CA TRP A 64 1.90 -1.86 20.54
C TRP A 64 2.56 -0.60 21.07
N LEU A 65 2.47 0.51 20.33
CA LEU A 65 3.07 1.79 20.69
C LEU A 65 2.09 2.71 21.44
N CYS A 66 0.91 2.22 21.83
CA CYS A 66 -0.15 2.98 22.52
C CYS A 66 -0.48 4.32 21.83
N GLY A 67 -0.54 4.31 20.49
CA GLY A 67 -0.82 5.50 19.67
C GLY A 67 0.27 6.57 19.70
N ARG A 68 1.52 6.22 20.04
CA ARG A 68 2.67 7.14 20.05
C ARG A 68 3.77 6.64 19.12
N CYS A 69 4.62 7.53 18.64
CA CYS A 69 5.82 7.14 17.91
C CYS A 69 6.83 6.48 18.85
N GLY A 70 7.43 5.34 18.45
CA GLY A 70 8.44 4.64 19.25
C GLY A 70 9.77 5.40 19.45
N HIS A 71 9.99 6.48 18.68
CA HIS A 71 11.23 7.27 18.75
C HIS A 71 11.05 8.63 19.44
N CYS A 72 10.01 9.39 19.08
CA CYS A 72 9.78 10.74 19.61
C CYS A 72 8.57 10.84 20.56
N HIS A 73 7.87 9.73 20.83
CA HIS A 73 6.65 9.67 21.64
C HIS A 73 5.53 10.63 21.23
N SER A 74 5.60 11.22 20.03
CA SER A 74 4.53 12.08 19.52
C SER A 74 3.26 11.27 19.28
N PRO A 75 2.07 11.84 19.57
CA PRO A 75 0.81 11.16 19.29
C PRO A 75 0.65 10.94 17.78
N ILE A 76 0.30 9.72 17.39
CA ILE A 76 -0.02 9.35 16.01
C ILE A 76 -1.54 9.49 15.85
N SER A 77 -1.97 10.25 14.86
CA SER A 77 -3.39 10.53 14.61
C SER A 77 -4.16 9.23 14.34
N ILE A 78 -5.28 9.06 15.05
CA ILE A 78 -6.15 7.87 14.97
C ILE A 78 -6.85 7.72 13.61
N ARG A 79 -6.77 8.74 12.75
CA ARG A 79 -7.30 8.71 11.38
C ARG A 79 -6.69 7.59 10.55
N TYR A 80 -5.42 7.26 10.77
CA TYR A 80 -4.72 6.23 10.01
C TYR A 80 -5.23 4.81 10.28
N PRO A 81 -5.30 4.32 11.53
CA PRO A 81 -5.89 3.00 11.79
C PRO A 81 -7.37 2.92 11.46
N LEU A 82 -8.13 4.02 11.58
CA LEU A 82 -9.55 4.04 11.21
C LEU A 82 -9.79 3.81 9.72
N VAL A 83 -9.02 4.47 8.84
CA VAL A 83 -9.17 4.31 7.39
C VAL A 83 -8.85 2.89 6.95
N GLU A 84 -7.91 2.24 7.62
CA GLU A 84 -7.49 0.87 7.34
C GLU A 84 -8.46 -0.20 7.89
N VAL A 85 -9.23 0.11 8.95
CA VAL A 85 -10.33 -0.76 9.40
C VAL A 85 -11.53 -0.66 8.46
N ILE A 86 -11.69 0.47 7.77
CA ILE A 86 -12.86 0.76 6.93
C ILE A 86 -12.65 0.29 5.47
N THR A 87 -11.41 0.05 5.03
CA THR A 87 -11.05 -0.39 3.66
C THR A 87 -10.56 -1.81 3.65
#